data_AF-A0A9E3C666-F1
#
_entry.id   AF-A0A9E3C666-F1
#
_cell.length_a   1.000
_cell.length_b   1.000
_cell.length_c   1.000
_cell.angle_alpha   90.00
_cell.angle_beta   90.00
_cell.angle_gamma   90.00
#
_symmetry.space_group_name_H-M   'P 1'
#
loop_
_entity.id
_entity.type
_entity.pdbx_description
1 polymer ?
#
loop_
_entity_poly.entity_id
_entity_poly.type
_entity_poly.pdbx_seq_one_letter_code
_entity_poly.pdbx_strand_id
1 'polypeptide(L)'
;MDAITHCKIHPAVGIARVGNSPDEFFIGPELPYPTPAPAGGYKDGAGRLKRQAARFRLFGYNAAGDVVQELTADDAQITWTAHLANRKAAWYNFELAMDIPEAKPCARRNARVSGPDRARLVIDPGSRSIAGKGQSGPAFQFDTGQFFGKPIYLGELRTDEAGHLLVLGGRGASAPAEPGHTAYTFANNDGWHDDVADGPVSAQVTIGGQDVPVEPAWVVTAPPNYAPDIVTFQTMYDLIVDSFQNSWLPPVPMPSFTDHVLPILQQLSDAQWVNF
;
A
#
# COMPACT_ATOMS: atom_id res chain seq x y z
N MET A 1 24.91 -21.23 -14.61
CA MET A 1 24.07 -20.23 -13.93
C MET A 1 22.96 -19.89 -14.90
N ASP A 2 21.71 -20.07 -14.48
CA ASP A 2 20.58 -19.79 -15.35
C ASP A 2 20.50 -18.28 -15.60
N ALA A 3 20.34 -17.89 -16.87
CA ALA A 3 20.24 -16.49 -17.24
C ALA A 3 18.91 -15.90 -16.75
N ILE A 4 18.97 -14.73 -16.12
CA ILE A 4 17.79 -13.95 -15.75
C ILE A 4 17.14 -13.44 -17.03
N THR A 5 15.87 -13.79 -17.26
CA THR A 5 15.10 -13.40 -18.45
C THR A 5 14.06 -12.34 -18.16
N HIS A 6 13.59 -12.26 -16.92
CA HIS A 6 12.63 -11.28 -16.44
C HIS A 6 12.78 -11.10 -14.93
N CYS A 7 12.23 -10.01 -14.41
CA CYS A 7 12.19 -9.72 -12.98
C CYS A 7 10.74 -9.55 -12.51
N LYS A 8 10.51 -9.76 -11.21
CA LYS A 8 9.22 -9.46 -10.57
C LYS A 8 9.45 -8.66 -9.30
N ILE A 9 8.58 -7.67 -9.08
CA ILE A 9 8.57 -6.88 -7.85
C ILE A 9 7.74 -7.62 -6.80
N HIS A 10 8.29 -7.75 -5.59
CA HIS A 10 7.61 -8.37 -4.44
C HIS A 10 7.60 -7.41 -3.25
N PRO A 11 6.48 -7.29 -2.51
CA PRO A 11 5.21 -7.97 -2.75
C PRO A 11 4.48 -7.43 -3.99
N ALA A 12 3.57 -8.23 -4.56
CA ALA A 12 2.71 -7.78 -5.66
C ALA A 12 1.77 -6.63 -5.22
N VAL A 13 1.35 -6.60 -3.96
CA VAL A 13 0.62 -5.50 -3.33
C VAL A 13 1.28 -5.15 -2.00
N GLY A 14 1.96 -4.01 -1.93
CA GLY A 14 2.57 -3.50 -0.71
C GLY A 14 1.59 -2.71 0.15
N ILE A 15 1.63 -2.91 1.47
CA ILE A 15 0.77 -2.21 2.43
C ILE A 15 1.61 -1.26 3.29
N ALA A 16 1.49 0.03 2.99
CA ALA A 16 1.99 1.12 3.82
C ALA A 16 0.89 1.63 4.74
N ARG A 17 1.25 2.32 5.83
CA ARG A 17 0.26 2.93 6.74
C ARG A 17 0.66 4.34 7.14
N VAL A 18 -0.33 5.22 7.15
CA VAL A 18 -0.15 6.62 7.57
C VAL A 18 0.22 6.70 9.05
N GLY A 19 0.91 7.77 9.43
CA GLY A 19 1.34 8.03 10.81
C GLY A 19 1.84 9.46 10.93
N ASN A 20 1.52 10.13 12.04
CA ASN A 20 1.78 11.55 12.22
C ASN A 20 3.20 11.89 12.68
N SER A 21 4.11 10.91 12.78
CA SER A 21 5.54 11.19 12.95
C SER A 21 6.12 11.78 11.65
N PRO A 22 6.79 12.94 11.71
CA PRO A 22 7.32 13.61 10.53
C PRO A 22 8.43 12.81 9.85
N ASP A 23 9.27 12.14 10.65
CA ASP A 23 10.55 11.58 10.22
C ASP A 23 10.71 10.09 10.55
N GLU A 24 10.07 9.59 11.62
CA GLU A 24 10.24 8.20 12.06
C GLU A 24 9.22 7.26 11.39
N PHE A 25 9.72 6.09 11.02
CA PHE A 25 8.95 5.02 10.40
C PHE A 25 9.53 3.66 10.79
N PHE A 26 8.82 2.59 10.44
CA PHE A 26 9.32 1.22 10.49
C PHE A 26 8.91 0.47 9.21
N ILE A 27 9.62 -0.60 8.88
CA ILE A 27 9.25 -1.48 7.76
C ILE A 27 8.10 -2.38 8.22
N GLY A 28 7.04 -2.45 7.41
CA GLY A 28 5.90 -3.32 7.68
C GLY A 28 6.26 -4.81 7.66
N PRO A 29 5.35 -5.67 8.12
CA PRO A 29 5.56 -7.12 8.08
C PRO A 29 5.71 -7.60 6.63
N GLU A 30 6.72 -8.44 6.40
CA GLU A 30 6.95 -9.14 5.13
C GLU A 30 6.59 -10.63 5.21
N LEU A 31 6.04 -11.03 6.37
CA LEU A 31 5.67 -12.38 6.72
C LEU A 31 4.22 -12.38 7.21
N PRO A 32 3.47 -13.48 6.99
CA PRO A 32 2.06 -13.56 7.34
C PRO A 32 1.81 -13.73 8.84
N TYR A 33 2.85 -13.99 9.63
CA TYR A 33 2.78 -14.13 11.08
C TYR A 33 3.29 -12.88 11.81
N PRO A 34 2.85 -12.63 13.05
CA PRO A 34 3.30 -11.50 13.85
C PRO A 34 4.83 -11.46 13.94
N THR A 35 5.39 -10.28 13.74
CA THR A 35 6.82 -9.99 13.92
C THR A 35 7.02 -9.14 15.17
N PRO A 36 8.18 -9.21 15.84
CA PRO A 36 8.45 -8.37 17.00
C PRO A 36 8.23 -6.89 16.69
N ALA A 37 7.77 -6.16 17.70
CA ALA A 37 7.63 -4.71 17.60
C ALA A 37 8.93 -4.05 17.11
N PRO A 38 8.84 -3.00 16.28
CA PRO A 38 10.02 -2.30 15.78
C PRO A 38 10.81 -1.70 16.94
N ALA A 39 12.12 -1.50 16.72
CA ALA A 39 12.98 -0.84 17.69
C ALA A 39 12.40 0.52 18.11
N GLY A 40 12.30 0.74 19.43
CA GLY A 40 11.67 1.95 20.00
C GLY A 40 10.15 2.00 19.87
N GLY A 41 9.48 0.89 19.49
CA GLY A 41 8.03 0.80 19.40
C GLY A 41 7.42 1.57 18.22
N TYR A 42 6.08 1.64 18.19
CA TYR A 42 5.28 2.23 17.10
C TYR A 42 5.11 3.74 17.17
N LYS A 43 5.65 4.39 18.20
CA LYS A 43 5.57 5.84 18.40
C LYS A 43 6.95 6.45 18.52
N ASP A 44 7.09 7.68 18.07
CA ASP A 44 8.31 8.46 18.27
C ASP A 44 8.40 9.01 19.70
N GLY A 45 9.51 9.69 20.01
CA GLY A 45 9.76 10.28 21.33
C GLY A 45 8.73 11.33 21.77
N ALA A 46 7.91 11.87 20.84
CA ALA A 46 6.82 12.80 21.13
C ALA A 46 5.44 12.10 21.22
N GLY A 47 5.39 10.77 21.11
CA GLY A 47 4.17 9.99 21.16
C GLY A 47 3.36 9.98 19.85
N ARG A 48 3.92 10.49 18.75
CA ARG A 48 3.30 10.45 17.41
C ARG A 48 3.49 9.06 16.80
N LEU A 49 2.51 8.58 16.06
CA LEU A 49 2.56 7.29 15.38
C LEU A 49 3.62 7.32 14.27
N LYS A 50 4.54 6.37 14.31
CA LYS A 50 5.47 6.10 13.21
C LYS A 50 4.69 5.63 11.98
N ARG A 51 5.16 6.02 10.80
CA ARG A 51 4.62 5.50 9.53
C ARG A 51 5.07 4.05 9.34
N GLN A 52 4.23 3.22 8.71
CA GLN A 52 4.63 1.90 8.24
C GLN A 52 5.01 1.99 6.76
N ALA A 53 6.24 1.67 6.42
CA ALA A 53 6.72 1.60 5.05
C ALA A 53 6.41 0.22 4.44
N ALA A 54 5.93 0.22 3.19
CA ALA A 54 5.95 -0.99 2.36
C ALA A 54 7.33 -1.10 1.72
N ARG A 55 8.05 -2.19 1.99
CA ARG A 55 9.31 -2.49 1.31
C ARG A 55 9.04 -3.37 0.09
N PHE A 56 9.60 -2.97 -1.05
CA PHE A 56 9.58 -3.73 -2.29
C PHE A 56 10.98 -4.19 -2.66
N ARG A 57 11.08 -5.47 -2.99
CA ARG A 57 12.29 -6.19 -3.38
C ARG A 57 12.10 -6.68 -4.82
N LEU A 58 13.21 -6.93 -5.52
CA LEU A 58 13.21 -7.34 -6.90
C LEU A 58 13.84 -8.72 -7.01
N PHE A 59 13.18 -9.65 -7.70
CA PHE A 59 13.73 -11.00 -7.92
C PHE A 59 13.85 -11.25 -9.42
N GLY A 60 15.00 -11.78 -9.83
CA GLY A 60 15.26 -12.23 -11.19
C GLY A 60 14.87 -13.70 -11.37
N TYR A 61 14.27 -14.00 -12.52
CA TYR A 61 13.73 -15.32 -12.85
C TYR A 61 14.34 -15.85 -14.14
N ASN A 62 14.50 -17.17 -14.22
CA ASN A 62 14.93 -17.84 -15.45
C ASN A 62 13.74 -18.00 -16.43
N ALA A 63 14.00 -18.56 -17.62
CA ALA A 63 12.96 -18.81 -18.63
C ALA A 63 11.88 -19.82 -18.18
N ALA A 64 12.17 -20.68 -17.20
CA ALA A 64 11.23 -21.64 -16.64
C ALA A 64 10.32 -21.03 -15.55
N GLY A 65 10.60 -19.80 -15.11
CA GLY A 65 9.86 -19.13 -14.04
C GLY A 65 10.39 -19.44 -12.64
N ASP A 66 11.59 -20.03 -12.53
CA ASP A 66 12.24 -20.24 -11.24
C ASP A 66 13.00 -18.98 -10.81
N VAL A 67 13.00 -18.71 -9.51
CA VAL A 67 13.79 -17.62 -8.91
C VAL A 67 15.27 -17.97 -9.04
N VAL A 68 16.05 -17.09 -9.69
CA VAL A 68 17.51 -17.20 -9.76
C VAL A 68 18.14 -16.54 -8.54
N GLN A 69 17.76 -15.29 -8.27
CA GLN A 69 18.24 -14.53 -7.13
C GLN A 69 17.37 -13.28 -6.88
N GLU A 70 17.51 -12.72 -5.68
CA GLU A 70 17.18 -11.32 -5.45
C GLU A 70 18.17 -10.41 -6.18
N LEU A 71 17.68 -9.28 -6.68
CA LEU A 71 18.50 -8.24 -7.30
C LEU A 71 18.49 -6.99 -6.42
N THR A 72 19.69 -6.56 -6.06
CA THR A 72 19.95 -5.31 -5.32
C THR A 72 20.65 -4.30 -6.22
N ALA A 73 20.91 -3.10 -5.69
CA ALA A 73 21.72 -2.10 -6.37
C ALA A 73 23.19 -2.52 -6.59
N ASP A 74 23.67 -3.61 -5.97
CA ASP A 74 24.99 -4.20 -6.26
C ASP A 74 24.97 -5.10 -7.51
N ASP A 75 23.81 -5.66 -7.84
CA ASP A 75 23.65 -6.64 -8.92
C ASP A 75 23.18 -6.01 -10.22
N ALA A 76 22.42 -4.91 -10.13
CA ALA A 76 21.76 -4.27 -11.26
C ALA A 76 21.61 -2.76 -11.08
N GLN A 77 21.47 -2.03 -12.19
CA GLN A 77 20.96 -0.67 -12.15
C GLN A 77 19.44 -0.73 -12.02
N ILE A 78 18.91 -0.24 -10.90
CA ILE A 78 17.48 -0.29 -10.58
C ILE A 78 16.97 1.14 -10.38
N THR A 79 16.02 1.55 -11.21
CA THR A 79 15.23 2.77 -10.99
C THR A 79 13.80 2.38 -10.69
N TRP A 80 13.36 2.67 -9.47
CA TRP A 80 11.99 2.47 -9.04
C TRP A 80 11.12 3.65 -9.44
N THR A 81 9.86 3.40 -9.76
CA THR A 81 8.85 4.44 -9.99
C THR A 81 7.54 4.05 -9.31
N ALA A 82 6.92 5.00 -8.63
CA ALA A 82 5.56 4.83 -8.10
C ALA A 82 4.69 6.04 -8.41
N HIS A 83 3.39 5.83 -8.52
CA HIS A 83 2.40 6.89 -8.79
C HIS A 83 1.24 6.78 -7.81
N LEU A 84 1.31 7.52 -6.70
CA LEU A 84 0.24 7.54 -5.71
C LEU A 84 -0.84 8.56 -6.09
N ALA A 85 -2.11 8.18 -5.96
CA ALA A 85 -3.23 9.11 -6.09
C ALA A 85 -4.34 8.82 -5.08
N ASN A 86 -5.12 9.84 -4.73
CA ASN A 86 -6.35 9.72 -3.95
C ASN A 86 -7.54 10.18 -4.79
N ARG A 87 -8.50 9.29 -5.00
CA ARG A 87 -9.73 9.56 -5.76
C ARG A 87 -10.99 9.53 -4.92
N LYS A 88 -10.88 9.43 -3.58
CA LYS A 88 -12.03 9.23 -2.67
C LYS A 88 -13.09 10.31 -2.82
N ALA A 89 -12.68 11.57 -2.89
CA ALA A 89 -13.62 12.69 -2.99
C ALA A 89 -14.28 12.79 -4.38
N ALA A 90 -13.63 12.26 -5.42
CA ALA A 90 -14.16 12.17 -6.78
C ALA A 90 -15.04 10.94 -7.03
N TRP A 91 -15.08 10.00 -6.08
CA TRP A 91 -15.77 8.72 -6.23
C TRP A 91 -17.26 8.78 -5.86
N TYR A 92 -17.90 7.61 -5.83
CA TYR A 92 -19.27 7.43 -5.36
C TYR A 92 -19.35 7.37 -3.84
N ASN A 93 -20.55 7.64 -3.32
CA ASN A 93 -20.87 7.37 -1.92
C ASN A 93 -20.72 5.88 -1.62
N PHE A 94 -20.19 5.57 -0.45
CA PHE A 94 -20.22 4.22 0.09
C PHE A 94 -21.49 4.06 0.92
N GLU A 95 -22.42 3.22 0.45
CA GLU A 95 -23.67 2.90 1.15
C GLU A 95 -23.68 1.40 1.51
N LEU A 96 -23.45 0.55 0.51
CA LEU A 96 -23.31 -0.90 0.60
C LEU A 96 -22.29 -1.39 -0.43
N ALA A 97 -21.79 -2.61 -0.27
CA ALA A 97 -21.06 -3.29 -1.31
C ALA A 97 -21.98 -3.46 -2.54
N MET A 98 -21.46 -3.28 -3.76
CA MET A 98 -22.28 -3.26 -4.99
C MET A 98 -22.47 -4.65 -5.62
N ASP A 99 -21.84 -5.66 -5.05
CA ASP A 99 -21.82 -7.07 -5.47
C ASP A 99 -22.83 -7.95 -4.72
N ILE A 100 -23.69 -7.34 -3.87
CA ILE A 100 -24.77 -8.03 -3.17
C ILE A 100 -26.15 -7.65 -3.73
N PRO A 101 -27.18 -8.52 -3.61
CA PRO A 101 -28.52 -8.27 -4.15
C PRO A 101 -29.22 -7.01 -3.61
N GLU A 102 -28.89 -6.59 -2.39
CA GLU A 102 -29.47 -5.44 -1.70
C GLU A 102 -28.94 -4.10 -2.21
N ALA A 103 -27.88 -4.11 -3.01
CA ALA A 103 -27.20 -2.92 -3.49
C ALA A 103 -28.14 -2.04 -4.35
N LYS A 104 -28.03 -0.73 -4.15
CA LYS A 104 -28.74 0.29 -4.95
C LYS A 104 -27.74 1.26 -5.55
N PRO A 105 -28.06 1.88 -6.71
CA PRO A 105 -27.24 2.95 -7.25
C PRO A 105 -27.02 4.06 -6.22
N CYS A 106 -25.76 4.47 -6.05
CA CYS A 106 -25.36 5.51 -5.11
C CYS A 106 -25.03 6.82 -5.83
N ALA A 107 -25.22 7.94 -5.14
CA ALA A 107 -24.83 9.25 -5.63
C ALA A 107 -23.30 9.40 -5.67
N ARG A 108 -22.80 10.38 -6.42
CA ARG A 108 -21.39 10.78 -6.34
C ARG A 108 -21.13 11.54 -5.05
N ARG A 109 -19.97 11.33 -4.43
CA ARG A 109 -19.42 12.30 -3.49
C ARG A 109 -19.19 13.62 -4.20
N ASN A 110 -19.35 14.71 -3.46
CA ASN A 110 -19.24 16.07 -3.97
C ASN A 110 -20.13 16.27 -5.21
N ALA A 111 -21.39 15.83 -5.16
CA ALA A 111 -22.30 15.83 -6.32
C ALA A 111 -22.54 17.23 -6.91
N ARG A 112 -22.35 18.28 -6.10
CA ARG A 112 -22.46 19.69 -6.53
C ARG A 112 -21.30 20.13 -7.44
N VAL A 113 -20.17 19.43 -7.41
CA VAL A 113 -19.03 19.66 -8.30
C VAL A 113 -19.25 18.87 -9.59
N SER A 114 -19.37 19.59 -10.71
CA SER A 114 -19.78 19.04 -12.00
C SER A 114 -18.76 19.32 -13.10
N GLY A 115 -18.91 18.64 -14.24
CA GLY A 115 -18.09 18.86 -15.41
C GLY A 115 -16.57 18.72 -15.15
N PRO A 116 -15.74 19.54 -15.82
CA PRO A 116 -14.27 19.51 -15.66
C PRO A 116 -13.78 19.78 -14.23
N ASP A 117 -14.55 20.52 -13.41
CA ASP A 117 -14.14 20.86 -12.04
C ASP A 117 -14.00 19.65 -11.12
N ARG A 118 -14.57 18.49 -11.49
CA ARG A 118 -14.38 17.24 -10.74
C ARG A 118 -12.93 16.79 -10.68
N ALA A 119 -12.07 17.22 -11.61
CA ALA A 119 -10.64 16.94 -11.53
C ALA A 119 -10.01 17.50 -10.24
N ARG A 120 -10.57 18.57 -9.66
CA ARG A 120 -10.11 19.19 -8.39
C ARG A 120 -10.39 18.33 -7.15
N LEU A 121 -11.17 17.25 -7.31
CA LEU A 121 -11.49 16.27 -6.26
C LEU A 121 -10.50 15.10 -6.23
N VAL A 122 -9.59 15.01 -7.21
CA VAL A 122 -8.56 13.98 -7.29
C VAL A 122 -7.25 14.60 -6.83
N ILE A 123 -6.62 13.98 -5.84
CA ILE A 123 -5.27 14.36 -5.42
C ILE A 123 -4.31 13.49 -6.20
N ASP A 124 -3.64 14.07 -7.19
CA ASP A 124 -2.69 13.39 -8.07
C ASP A 124 -1.40 14.23 -8.23
N PRO A 125 -0.34 13.90 -7.47
CA PRO A 125 0.98 14.51 -7.60
C PRO A 125 1.80 14.03 -8.80
N GLY A 126 1.30 13.06 -9.57
CA GLY A 126 2.06 12.35 -10.59
C GLY A 126 3.10 11.38 -10.01
N SER A 127 3.84 10.73 -10.90
CA SER A 127 4.86 9.74 -10.52
C SER A 127 6.08 10.36 -9.83
N ARG A 128 6.76 9.56 -9.02
CA ARG A 128 8.12 9.81 -8.51
C ARG A 128 9.00 8.62 -8.81
N SER A 129 10.27 8.89 -9.12
CA SER A 129 11.28 7.87 -9.39
C SER A 129 12.48 8.03 -8.47
N ILE A 130 13.05 6.92 -8.04
CA ILE A 130 14.19 6.88 -7.11
C ILE A 130 15.11 5.70 -7.47
N ALA A 131 16.42 5.89 -7.33
CA ALA A 131 17.43 4.88 -7.67
C ALA A 131 18.63 4.99 -6.73
N GLY A 132 19.40 3.92 -6.58
CA GLY A 132 20.58 3.88 -5.72
C GLY A 132 20.30 3.51 -4.27
N LYS A 133 21.34 3.48 -3.44
CA LYS A 133 21.30 3.03 -2.05
C LYS A 133 21.07 4.19 -1.08
N GLY A 134 20.27 3.97 -0.04
CA GLY A 134 20.08 4.92 1.06
C GLY A 134 19.50 6.28 0.64
N GLN A 135 18.75 6.34 -0.47
CA GLN A 135 18.26 7.61 -1.00
C GLN A 135 16.96 8.04 -0.34
N SER A 136 16.85 9.35 -0.09
CA SER A 136 15.65 10.01 0.39
C SER A 136 15.74 11.52 0.13
N GLY A 137 14.62 12.24 0.23
CA GLY A 137 14.62 13.70 0.14
C GLY A 137 13.39 14.27 -0.56
N PRO A 138 13.28 15.62 -0.62
CA PRO A 138 12.11 16.32 -1.12
C PRO A 138 11.73 15.96 -2.57
N ALA A 139 12.72 15.65 -3.41
CA ALA A 139 12.49 15.26 -4.81
C ALA A 139 11.65 13.98 -4.97
N PHE A 140 11.57 13.15 -3.93
CA PHE A 140 10.86 11.88 -3.93
C PHE A 140 9.52 11.93 -3.17
N GLN A 141 9.08 13.13 -2.80
CA GLN A 141 7.82 13.36 -2.08
C GLN A 141 6.66 13.57 -3.05
N PHE A 142 5.50 13.01 -2.70
CA PHE A 142 4.24 13.17 -3.40
C PHE A 142 3.46 14.37 -2.82
N ASP A 143 4.03 15.57 -2.93
CA ASP A 143 3.58 16.81 -2.28
C ASP A 143 2.98 17.86 -3.23
N THR A 144 2.96 17.57 -4.54
CA THR A 144 2.44 18.47 -5.59
C THR A 144 0.97 18.25 -5.93
N GLY A 145 0.36 17.19 -5.39
CA GLY A 145 -1.07 16.90 -5.57
C GLY A 145 -1.91 17.91 -4.81
N GLN A 146 -3.07 18.27 -5.34
CA GLN A 146 -3.90 19.31 -4.76
C GLN A 146 -5.35 18.88 -4.58
N PHE A 147 -5.96 19.37 -3.50
CA PHE A 147 -7.40 19.30 -3.28
C PHE A 147 -7.97 20.71 -3.20
N PHE A 148 -8.83 21.09 -4.16
CA PHE A 148 -9.33 22.46 -4.32
C PHE A 148 -8.23 23.56 -4.27
N GLY A 149 -7.04 23.28 -4.82
CA GLY A 149 -5.93 24.23 -4.86
C GLY A 149 -5.00 24.21 -3.65
N LYS A 150 -5.29 23.37 -2.63
CA LYS A 150 -4.42 23.18 -1.46
C LYS A 150 -3.50 21.99 -1.68
N PRO A 151 -2.17 22.14 -1.54
CA PRO A 151 -1.23 21.03 -1.62
C PRO A 151 -1.48 19.99 -0.54
N ILE A 152 -1.57 18.72 -0.94
CA ILE A 152 -1.73 17.57 -0.04
C ILE A 152 -0.56 16.62 -0.24
N TYR A 153 0.13 16.29 0.85
CA TYR A 153 1.20 15.31 0.89
C TYR A 153 0.62 13.90 0.95
N LEU A 154 0.87 13.06 -0.06
CA LEU A 154 0.39 11.68 -0.11
C LEU A 154 1.42 10.63 0.34
N GLY A 155 2.68 11.03 0.54
CA GLY A 155 3.75 10.09 0.88
C GLY A 155 5.10 10.44 0.28
N GLU A 156 6.04 9.51 0.37
CA GLU A 156 7.39 9.64 -0.20
C GLU A 156 8.01 8.29 -0.53
N LEU A 157 8.98 8.31 -1.45
CA LEU A 157 9.84 7.16 -1.73
C LEU A 157 11.18 7.30 -1.02
N ARG A 158 11.71 6.17 -0.56
CA ARG A 158 13.10 6.03 -0.10
C ARG A 158 13.71 4.75 -0.66
N THR A 159 15.02 4.64 -0.60
CA THR A 159 15.69 3.35 -0.76
C THR A 159 16.48 2.98 0.48
N ASP A 160 16.54 1.69 0.80
CA ASP A 160 17.42 1.18 1.85
C ASP A 160 18.86 0.98 1.35
N GLU A 161 19.74 0.47 2.20
CA GLU A 161 21.16 0.27 1.89
C GLU A 161 21.42 -0.77 0.78
N ALA A 162 20.44 -1.63 0.48
CA ALA A 162 20.51 -2.56 -0.65
C ALA A 162 19.87 -1.96 -1.93
N GLY A 163 19.24 -0.79 -1.84
CA GLY A 163 18.50 -0.21 -2.96
C GLY A 163 17.09 -0.75 -3.12
N HIS A 164 16.54 -1.43 -2.12
CA HIS A 164 15.11 -1.78 -2.11
C HIS A 164 14.27 -0.51 -2.01
N LEU A 165 13.11 -0.52 -2.64
CA LEU A 165 12.18 0.59 -2.54
C LEU A 165 11.42 0.53 -1.21
N LEU A 166 11.35 1.67 -0.53
CA LEU A 166 10.44 1.90 0.59
C LEU A 166 9.40 2.93 0.15
N VAL A 167 8.12 2.56 0.21
CA VAL A 167 7.01 3.50 0.01
C VAL A 167 6.41 3.84 1.36
N LEU A 168 6.44 5.12 1.72
CA LEU A 168 5.78 5.64 2.92
C LEU A 168 4.53 6.42 2.49
N GLY A 169 3.41 6.18 3.18
CA GLY A 169 2.19 6.95 2.95
C GLY A 169 2.19 8.34 3.58
N GLY A 170 1.02 8.98 3.55
CA GLY A 170 0.76 10.26 4.19
C GLY A 170 0.99 10.28 5.71
N ARG A 171 0.72 11.43 6.30
CA ARG A 171 0.94 11.72 7.73
C ARG A 171 -0.34 11.59 8.58
N GLY A 172 -1.43 11.07 8.00
CA GLY A 172 -2.72 10.92 8.67
C GLY A 172 -3.51 12.23 8.74
N ALA A 173 -3.24 13.16 7.83
CA ALA A 173 -3.93 14.43 7.72
C ALA A 173 -5.28 14.27 6.99
N SER A 174 -6.36 14.64 7.68
CA SER A 174 -7.70 14.73 7.10
C SER A 174 -8.29 16.09 7.44
N ALA A 175 -8.85 16.77 6.43
CA ALA A 175 -9.39 18.11 6.60
C ALA A 175 -10.45 18.43 5.53
N PRO A 176 -11.33 19.41 5.81
CA PRO A 176 -12.15 20.00 4.76
C PRO A 176 -11.35 20.97 3.88
N ALA A 177 -11.73 21.10 2.62
CA ALA A 177 -11.25 22.15 1.72
C ALA A 177 -11.56 23.55 2.25
N GLU A 178 -12.70 23.72 2.91
CA GLU A 178 -13.14 25.00 3.47
C GLU A 178 -13.20 24.92 5.01
N PRO A 179 -12.59 25.85 5.75
CA PRO A 179 -12.64 25.86 7.21
C PRO A 179 -14.07 25.84 7.76
N GLY A 180 -14.27 25.17 8.90
CA GLY A 180 -15.58 25.09 9.57
C GLY A 180 -16.51 23.99 9.07
N HIS A 181 -16.20 23.32 7.96
CA HIS A 181 -16.95 22.14 7.53
C HIS A 181 -16.65 20.94 8.41
N THR A 182 -17.69 20.41 9.05
CA THR A 182 -17.59 19.24 9.93
C THR A 182 -17.93 17.97 9.15
N ALA A 183 -17.20 16.88 9.39
CA ALA A 183 -17.57 15.57 8.87
C ALA A 183 -18.89 15.12 9.55
N TYR A 184 -19.87 14.70 8.76
CA TYR A 184 -21.24 14.47 9.21
C TYR A 184 -21.72 13.02 8.99
N THR A 185 -20.96 12.19 8.27
CA THR A 185 -21.22 10.74 8.18
C THR A 185 -19.93 9.94 8.35
N PHE A 186 -20.08 8.63 8.54
CA PHE A 186 -18.94 7.71 8.68
C PHE A 186 -18.08 7.60 7.42
N ALA A 187 -18.63 7.81 6.22
CA ALA A 187 -17.94 7.55 4.95
C ALA A 187 -18.03 8.67 3.91
N ASN A 188 -19.14 9.40 3.84
CA ASN A 188 -19.47 10.30 2.74
C ASN A 188 -19.54 11.74 3.26
N ASN A 189 -18.40 12.44 3.18
CA ASN A 189 -18.24 13.79 3.70
C ASN A 189 -17.84 14.72 2.54
N ASP A 190 -18.80 15.48 2.02
CA ASP A 190 -18.55 16.44 0.95
C ASP A 190 -17.57 17.52 1.40
N GLY A 191 -16.68 17.92 0.49
CA GLY A 191 -15.63 18.91 0.74
C GLY A 191 -14.44 18.39 1.55
N TRP A 192 -14.39 17.10 1.92
CA TRP A 192 -13.29 16.53 2.69
C TRP A 192 -12.26 15.79 1.83
N HIS A 193 -11.02 15.81 2.31
CA HIS A 193 -9.95 14.94 1.85
C HIS A 193 -9.24 14.26 3.02
N ASP A 194 -8.48 13.22 2.69
CA ASP A 194 -7.46 12.61 3.54
C ASP A 194 -6.18 12.42 2.72
N ASP A 195 -5.16 11.86 3.35
CA ASP A 195 -3.83 11.65 2.75
C ASP A 195 -3.44 10.18 2.59
N VAL A 196 -4.44 9.30 2.56
CA VAL A 196 -4.23 7.96 1.99
C VAL A 196 -4.21 8.03 0.47
N ALA A 197 -3.72 6.99 -0.16
CA ALA A 197 -3.51 6.87 -1.59
C ALA A 197 -3.18 5.42 -1.94
N ASP A 198 -3.31 5.08 -3.20
CA ASP A 198 -2.83 3.84 -3.78
C ASP A 198 -2.31 4.09 -5.20
N GLY A 199 -1.59 3.13 -5.76
CA GLY A 199 -1.17 3.21 -7.15
C GLY A 199 -0.10 2.20 -7.57
N PRO A 200 0.30 2.23 -8.84
CA PRO A 200 1.25 1.28 -9.40
C PRO A 200 2.68 1.55 -8.90
N VAL A 201 3.45 0.47 -8.80
CA VAL A 201 4.89 0.45 -8.57
C VAL A 201 5.56 -0.31 -9.71
N SER A 202 6.55 0.30 -10.35
CA SER A 202 7.31 -0.30 -11.44
C SER A 202 8.81 -0.07 -11.25
N ALA A 203 9.63 -0.79 -12.01
CA ALA A 203 11.06 -0.58 -12.03
C ALA A 203 11.62 -0.70 -13.45
N GLN A 204 12.65 0.08 -13.75
CA GLN A 204 13.56 -0.16 -14.87
C GLN A 204 14.81 -0.86 -14.33
N VAL A 205 15.21 -1.96 -14.97
CA VAL A 205 16.29 -2.83 -14.50
C VAL A 205 17.25 -3.12 -15.65
N THR A 206 18.52 -2.82 -15.44
CA THR A 206 19.60 -3.12 -16.39
C THR A 206 20.64 -4.01 -15.71
N ILE A 207 20.91 -5.20 -16.28
CA ILE A 207 21.91 -6.17 -15.79
C ILE A 207 22.97 -6.33 -16.88
N GLY A 208 24.24 -6.09 -16.55
CA GLY A 208 25.34 -6.21 -17.53
C GLY A 208 25.16 -5.35 -18.79
N GLY A 209 24.47 -4.21 -18.67
CA GLY A 209 24.15 -3.32 -19.79
C GLY A 209 22.96 -3.73 -20.67
N GLN A 210 22.21 -4.77 -20.28
CA GLN A 210 20.99 -5.21 -20.96
C GLN A 210 19.76 -4.91 -20.09
N ASP A 211 18.73 -4.33 -20.71
CA ASP A 211 17.46 -4.10 -20.03
C ASP A 211 16.69 -5.42 -19.87
N VAL A 212 16.13 -5.61 -18.67
CA VAL A 212 15.38 -6.81 -18.31
C VAL A 212 13.93 -6.41 -18.03
N PRO A 213 12.94 -7.09 -18.63
CA PRO A 213 11.53 -6.79 -18.39
C PRO A 213 11.16 -7.05 -16.93
N VAL A 214 10.28 -6.20 -16.37
CA VAL A 214 9.87 -6.26 -14.97
C VAL A 214 8.34 -6.35 -14.87
N GLU A 215 7.84 -7.34 -14.14
CA GLU A 215 6.43 -7.39 -13.75
C GLU A 215 6.19 -6.40 -12.59
N PRO A 216 5.23 -5.47 -12.75
CA PRO A 216 4.98 -4.40 -11.78
C PRO A 216 4.24 -4.91 -10.55
N ALA A 217 4.16 -4.04 -9.54
CA ALA A 217 3.38 -4.24 -8.32
C ALA A 217 2.41 -3.07 -8.10
N TRP A 218 1.70 -3.10 -6.98
CA TRP A 218 0.83 -2.03 -6.49
C TRP A 218 1.19 -1.69 -5.05
N VAL A 219 0.87 -0.47 -4.62
CA VAL A 219 0.96 -0.07 -3.22
C VAL A 219 -0.36 0.53 -2.76
N VAL A 220 -0.74 0.24 -1.52
CA VAL A 220 -1.87 0.85 -0.82
C VAL A 220 -1.36 1.46 0.47
N THR A 221 -1.77 2.70 0.74
CA THR A 221 -1.55 3.35 2.04
C THR A 221 -2.86 3.31 2.83
N ALA A 222 -2.82 2.70 4.01
CA ALA A 222 -3.99 2.47 4.84
C ALA A 222 -3.91 3.26 6.16
N PRO A 223 -5.01 3.34 6.94
CA PRO A 223 -4.96 3.79 8.32
C PRO A 223 -3.96 2.97 9.17
N PRO A 224 -3.50 3.47 10.32
CA PRO A 224 -2.63 2.72 11.22
C PRO A 224 -3.23 1.37 11.63
N ASN A 225 -2.38 0.37 11.83
CA ASN A 225 -2.77 -0.87 12.53
C ASN A 225 -2.46 -0.68 14.01
N TYR A 226 -3.50 -0.52 14.83
CA TYR A 226 -3.37 -0.28 16.26
C TYR A 226 -3.13 -1.56 17.08
N ALA A 227 -3.28 -2.74 16.46
CA ALA A 227 -3.07 -4.05 17.08
C ALA A 227 -2.34 -4.98 16.08
N PRO A 228 -1.06 -4.71 15.75
CA PRO A 228 -0.34 -5.44 14.70
C PRO A 228 -0.18 -6.94 14.95
N ASP A 229 -0.23 -7.37 16.21
CA ASP A 229 -0.13 -8.78 16.58
C ASP A 229 -1.49 -9.52 16.52
N ILE A 230 -2.59 -8.79 16.30
CA ILE A 230 -3.93 -9.37 16.19
C ILE A 230 -4.28 -9.51 14.70
N VAL A 231 -4.17 -10.74 14.20
CA VAL A 231 -4.57 -11.10 12.83
C VAL A 231 -6.04 -11.51 12.82
N THR A 232 -6.82 -10.95 11.91
CA THR A 232 -8.25 -11.30 11.77
C THR A 232 -8.43 -12.70 11.22
N PHE A 233 -9.52 -13.38 11.59
CA PHE A 233 -9.82 -14.76 11.16
C PHE A 233 -9.99 -14.92 9.63
N GLN A 234 -10.19 -13.80 8.92
CA GLN A 234 -10.14 -13.71 7.48
C GLN A 234 -9.36 -12.45 7.10
N THR A 235 -8.33 -12.62 6.29
CA THR A 235 -7.46 -11.56 5.81
C THR A 235 -7.74 -11.25 4.33
N MET A 236 -7.17 -10.14 3.82
CA MET A 236 -7.21 -9.85 2.38
C MET A 236 -6.49 -10.93 1.57
N TYR A 237 -5.46 -11.56 2.14
CA TYR A 237 -4.76 -12.67 1.50
C TYR A 237 -5.72 -13.86 1.30
N ASP A 238 -6.48 -14.23 2.33
CA ASP A 238 -7.46 -15.32 2.25
C ASP A 238 -8.54 -15.02 1.20
N LEU A 239 -9.05 -13.78 1.15
CA LEU A 239 -10.04 -13.37 0.15
C LEU A 239 -9.48 -13.44 -1.28
N ILE A 240 -8.23 -13.02 -1.50
CA ILE A 240 -7.57 -13.11 -2.81
C ILE A 240 -7.41 -14.57 -3.21
N VAL A 241 -6.91 -15.42 -2.31
CA VAL A 241 -6.74 -16.85 -2.58
C VAL A 241 -8.07 -17.51 -2.93
N ASP A 242 -9.12 -17.25 -2.15
CA ASP A 242 -10.46 -17.78 -2.37
C ASP A 242 -11.05 -17.30 -3.73
N SER A 243 -10.92 -16.01 -4.03
CA SER A 243 -11.42 -15.40 -5.28
C SER A 243 -10.79 -16.00 -6.53
N PHE A 244 -9.53 -16.46 -6.46
CA PHE A 244 -8.82 -17.07 -7.58
C PHE A 244 -8.81 -18.61 -7.54
N GLN A 245 -9.36 -19.21 -6.48
CA GLN A 245 -9.47 -20.65 -6.36
C GLN A 245 -10.37 -21.20 -7.48
N ASN A 246 -10.00 -22.35 -8.04
CA ASN A 246 -10.67 -22.99 -9.18
C ASN A 246 -10.59 -22.21 -10.49
N SER A 247 -9.87 -21.08 -10.53
CA SER A 247 -9.54 -20.35 -11.75
C SER A 247 -8.02 -20.37 -11.99
N TRP A 248 -7.27 -19.55 -11.25
CA TRP A 248 -5.82 -19.44 -11.40
C TRP A 248 -5.06 -20.24 -10.35
N LEU A 249 -5.69 -20.54 -9.21
CA LEU A 249 -5.12 -21.34 -8.14
C LEU A 249 -5.85 -22.70 -8.06
N PRO A 250 -5.11 -23.82 -8.03
CA PRO A 250 -5.73 -25.12 -7.82
C PRO A 250 -6.31 -25.20 -6.40
N PRO A 251 -7.43 -25.91 -6.20
CA PRO A 251 -7.94 -26.16 -4.86
C PRO A 251 -6.93 -26.96 -4.04
N VAL A 252 -6.88 -26.69 -2.74
CA VAL A 252 -6.07 -27.51 -1.80
C VAL A 252 -6.72 -28.90 -1.71
N PRO A 253 -6.05 -29.98 -2.17
CA PRO A 253 -6.69 -31.29 -2.28
C PRO A 253 -6.93 -31.95 -0.92
N MET A 254 -6.13 -31.62 0.09
CA MET A 254 -6.29 -32.10 1.47
C MET A 254 -5.84 -31.01 2.45
N PRO A 255 -6.74 -30.44 3.26
CA PRO A 255 -6.37 -29.44 4.24
C PRO A 255 -5.43 -30.01 5.32
N SER A 256 -4.26 -29.39 5.49
CA SER A 256 -3.40 -29.52 6.67
C SER A 256 -4.06 -28.85 7.88
N PHE A 257 -4.14 -29.54 9.02
CA PHE A 257 -4.63 -28.93 10.27
C PHE A 257 -3.75 -27.74 10.68
N THR A 258 -2.43 -27.92 10.67
CA THR A 258 -1.48 -26.89 11.11
C THR A 258 -1.50 -25.66 10.21
N ASP A 259 -1.64 -25.83 8.89
CA ASP A 259 -1.49 -24.73 7.94
C ASP A 259 -2.83 -24.07 7.57
N HIS A 260 -3.95 -24.81 7.61
CA HIS A 260 -5.24 -24.31 7.13
C HIS A 260 -6.34 -24.21 8.21
N VAL A 261 -6.21 -24.90 9.35
CA VAL A 261 -7.26 -24.93 10.38
C VAL A 261 -6.83 -24.23 11.66
N LEU A 262 -5.67 -24.59 12.20
CA LEU A 262 -5.12 -24.03 13.42
C LEU A 262 -5.00 -22.49 13.39
N PRO A 263 -4.55 -21.85 12.29
CA PRO A 263 -4.45 -20.39 12.24
C PRO A 263 -5.80 -19.71 12.46
N ILE A 264 -6.88 -20.23 11.88
CA ILE A 264 -8.23 -19.69 12.01
C ILE A 264 -8.70 -19.77 13.47
N LEU A 265 -8.49 -20.92 14.11
CA LEU A 265 -8.87 -21.12 15.53
C LEU A 265 -8.06 -20.21 16.46
N GLN A 266 -6.77 -20.06 16.21
CA GLN A 266 -5.90 -19.19 17.00
C GLN A 266 -6.30 -17.71 16.83
N GLN A 267 -6.53 -17.26 15.59
CA GLN A 267 -6.99 -15.89 15.30
C GLN A 267 -8.32 -15.57 15.98
N LEU A 268 -9.26 -16.54 16.00
CA LEU A 268 -10.52 -16.38 16.71
C LEU A 268 -10.30 -16.27 18.23
N SER A 269 -9.40 -17.07 18.80
CA SER A 269 -9.02 -16.97 20.20
C SER A 269 -8.38 -15.62 20.51
N ASP A 270 -7.43 -15.16 19.68
CA ASP A 270 -6.69 -13.93 19.90
C ASP A 270 -7.57 -12.67 19.76
N ALA A 271 -8.66 -12.75 18.99
CA ALA A 271 -9.62 -11.66 18.86
C ALA A 271 -10.22 -11.19 20.21
N GLN A 272 -10.18 -12.03 21.25
CA GLN A 272 -10.64 -11.67 22.60
C GLN A 272 -9.92 -10.45 23.19
N TRP A 273 -8.70 -10.14 22.74
CA TRP A 273 -7.92 -9.00 23.22
C TRP A 273 -8.44 -7.64 22.73
N VAL A 274 -9.25 -7.64 21.67
CA VAL A 274 -9.78 -6.42 21.04
C VAL A 274 -11.29 -6.43 20.88
N ASN A 275 -11.97 -7.53 21.23
CA ASN A 275 -13.41 -7.68 21.11
C ASN A 275 -13.93 -8.64 22.21
N PHE A 276 -14.84 -8.15 23.06
CA PHE A 276 -15.42 -8.89 24.20
C PHE A 276 -16.72 -9.59 23.82
#